data_AF-A0A378IGC2-F1
#
_entry.id   AF-A0A378IGC2-F1
#
_cell.length_a   1.000
_cell.length_b   1.000
_cell.length_c   1.000
_cell.angle_alpha   90.00
_cell.angle_beta   90.00
_cell.angle_gamma   90.00
#
_symmetry.space_group_name_H-M   'P 1'
#
loop_
_entity.id
_entity.type
_entity.pdbx_description
1 polymer ?
#
loop_
_entity_poly.entity_id
_entity_poly.type
_entity_poly.pdbx_seq_one_letter_code
_entity_poly.pdbx_strand_id
1 'polypeptide(L)'
;MGSRMKASLVCDALNMAIWQRKPSPGLIVHSDRGAQYASKEYRNLIKIHHCVGSMSKKGDCWDNSVIESFFGSLKQERVQWRNYQTRWEAQQDILNYITMFYNSNRLHSYLGYQSPNQFEQKIEILMKAA
;
A
#
# COMPACT_ATOMS: atom_id res chain seq x y z
N MET A 1 15.15 -6.65 -5.72
CA MET A 1 13.93 -7.46 -5.97
C MET A 1 14.32 -8.72 -6.75
N GLY A 2 13.93 -9.90 -6.26
CA GLY A 2 14.12 -11.16 -7.00
C GLY A 2 13.17 -11.29 -8.20
N SER A 3 13.45 -12.23 -9.10
CA SER A 3 12.59 -12.53 -10.26
C SER A 3 11.31 -13.32 -9.92
N ARG A 4 11.11 -13.70 -8.65
CA ARG A 4 9.97 -14.51 -8.18
C ARG A 4 9.27 -13.82 -7.02
N MET A 5 7.94 -13.99 -6.96
CA MET A 5 7.12 -13.51 -5.84
C MET A 5 7.34 -14.40 -4.60
N LYS A 6 8.26 -13.98 -3.73
CA LYS A 6 8.57 -14.65 -2.45
C LYS A 6 7.86 -13.94 -1.30
N ALA A 7 7.58 -14.69 -0.23
CA ALA A 7 7.04 -14.13 1.03
C ALA A 7 7.95 -13.03 1.61
N SER A 8 9.26 -13.11 1.41
CA SER A 8 10.19 -12.06 1.86
C SER A 8 9.83 -10.68 1.33
N LEU A 9 9.33 -10.57 0.09
CA LEU A 9 8.98 -9.27 -0.51
C LEU A 9 7.85 -8.57 0.27
N VAL A 10 6.81 -9.32 0.65
CA VAL A 10 5.69 -8.76 1.42
C VAL A 10 6.08 -8.49 2.87
N CYS A 11 6.98 -9.30 3.44
CA CYS A 11 7.56 -9.06 4.75
C CYS A 11 8.40 -7.77 4.78
N ASP A 12 9.27 -7.57 3.79
CA ASP A 12 10.12 -6.38 3.68
C ASP A 12 9.24 -5.12 3.53
N ALA A 13 8.19 -5.19 2.71
CA ALA A 13 7.23 -4.09 2.54
C ALA A 13 6.52 -3.72 3.85
N LEU A 14 6.04 -4.72 4.61
CA LEU A 14 5.40 -4.48 5.89
C LEU A 14 6.38 -3.89 6.92
N ASN A 15 7.60 -4.40 6.98
CA ASN A 15 8.65 -3.86 7.86
C ASN A 15 8.97 -2.40 7.55
N MET A 16 9.12 -2.04 6.27
CA MET A 16 9.35 -0.65 5.87
C MET A 16 8.19 0.26 6.30
N ALA A 17 6.95 -0.19 6.10
CA ALA A 17 5.76 0.58 6.49
C ALA A 17 5.68 0.78 8.01
N ILE A 18 5.90 -0.28 8.80
CA ILE A 18 5.89 -0.20 10.27
C ILE A 18 7.03 0.69 10.77
N TRP A 19 8.23 0.57 10.22
CA TRP A 19 9.37 1.38 10.62
C TRP A 19 9.14 2.87 10.33
N GLN A 20 8.53 3.19 9.19
CA GLN A 20 8.23 4.56 8.79
C GLN A 20 7.07 5.18 9.60
N ARG A 21 6.00 4.40 9.85
CA ARG A 21 4.75 4.90 10.43
C ARG A 21 4.63 4.72 11.94
N LYS A 22 5.39 3.79 12.52
CA LYS A 22 5.38 3.45 13.96
C LYS A 22 3.96 3.29 14.54
N PRO A 23 3.13 2.41 13.93
CA PRO A 23 1.75 2.24 14.36
C PRO A 23 1.67 1.67 15.78
N SER A 24 0.59 2.01 16.49
CA SER A 24 0.28 1.40 17.78
C SER A 24 -0.17 -0.07 17.62
N PRO A 25 -0.03 -0.90 18.67
CA PRO A 25 -0.59 -2.25 18.69
C PRO A 25 -2.08 -2.27 18.30
N GLY A 26 -2.51 -3.30 17.60
CA GLY A 26 -3.88 -3.45 17.11
C GLY A 26 -4.11 -2.94 15.68
N LEU A 27 -3.08 -2.45 14.98
CA LEU A 27 -3.18 -2.09 13.57
C LEU A 27 -3.71 -3.26 12.74
N ILE A 28 -4.79 -3.03 11.99
CA ILE A 28 -5.32 -4.02 11.06
C ILE A 28 -4.50 -3.99 9.77
N VAL A 29 -3.88 -5.12 9.43
CA VAL A 29 -3.19 -5.33 8.16
C VAL A 29 -4.11 -6.17 7.28
N HIS A 30 -4.76 -5.53 6.31
CA HIS A 30 -5.62 -6.21 5.35
C HIS A 30 -4.85 -6.62 4.09
N SER A 31 -5.07 -7.83 3.60
CA SER A 31 -4.44 -8.36 2.39
C SER A 31 -5.41 -9.26 1.63
N ASP A 32 -5.13 -9.54 0.36
CA ASP A 32 -5.82 -10.60 -0.35
C ASP A 32 -5.42 -11.99 0.19
N ARG A 33 -5.97 -13.05 -0.40
CA ARG A 33 -5.61 -14.45 -0.05
C ARG A 33 -4.39 -14.98 -0.80
N GLY A 34 -3.48 -14.10 -1.25
CA GLY A 34 -2.25 -14.48 -1.92
C GLY A 34 -1.38 -15.40 -1.06
N ALA A 35 -0.72 -16.38 -1.69
CA ALA A 35 0.10 -17.38 -0.97
C ALA A 35 1.23 -16.75 -0.13
N GLN A 36 1.74 -15.58 -0.55
CA GLN A 36 2.75 -14.82 0.17
C GLN A 36 2.20 -14.23 1.47
N TYR A 37 0.98 -13.71 1.46
CA TYR A 37 0.30 -13.16 2.63
C TYR A 37 -0.22 -14.26 3.57
N ALA A 38 -0.55 -15.44 3.03
CA ALA A 38 -0.90 -16.62 3.82
C ALA A 38 0.32 -17.36 4.43
N SER A 39 1.55 -16.96 4.08
CA SER A 39 2.77 -17.66 4.49
C SER A 39 2.97 -17.64 6.01
N LYS A 40 3.77 -18.58 6.53
CA LYS A 40 4.09 -18.65 7.96
C LYS A 40 4.93 -17.43 8.38
N GLU A 41 5.87 -17.03 7.53
CA GLU A 41 6.76 -15.89 7.74
C GLU A 41 5.96 -14.60 7.90
N TYR A 42 5.01 -14.33 7.00
CA TYR A 42 4.19 -13.12 7.05
C TYR A 42 3.26 -13.08 8.27
N ARG A 43 2.59 -14.21 8.57
CA ARG A 43 1.73 -14.31 9.76
C ARG A 43 2.51 -14.15 11.07
N ASN A 44 3.75 -14.67 11.13
CA ASN A 44 4.61 -14.46 12.29
C ASN A 44 5.02 -13.00 12.42
N LEU A 45 5.33 -12.34 11.30
CA LEU A 45 5.68 -10.92 11.29
C LEU A 45 4.56 -10.03 11.83
N ILE A 46 3.32 -10.27 11.39
CA ILE A 46 2.12 -9.57 11.90
C ILE A 46 2.01 -9.72 13.43
N LYS A 47 2.22 -10.94 13.94
CA LYS A 47 2.13 -11.21 15.39
C LYS A 47 3.22 -10.51 16.19
N ILE A 48 4.46 -10.50 15.69
CA ILE A 48 5.60 -9.85 16.36
C ILE A 48 5.37 -8.35 16.52
N HIS A 49 4.77 -7.71 15.52
CA HIS A 49 4.45 -6.29 15.56
C HIS A 49 3.08 -5.97 16.17
N HIS A 50 2.45 -6.94 16.85
CA HIS A 50 1.13 -6.80 17.49
C HIS A 50 0.04 -6.27 16.55
N CYS A 51 0.14 -6.57 15.25
CA CYS A 51 -0.86 -6.23 14.25
C CYS A 51 -1.94 -7.32 14.18
N VAL A 52 -3.11 -6.97 13.67
CA VAL A 52 -4.23 -7.88 13.43
C VAL A 52 -4.30 -8.18 11.93
N GLY A 53 -4.03 -9.42 11.54
CA GLY A 53 -4.16 -9.84 10.14
C GLY A 53 -5.63 -9.95 9.74
N SER A 54 -5.99 -9.32 8.63
CA SER A 54 -7.29 -9.43 7.97
C SER A 54 -7.09 -9.85 6.52
N MET A 55 -7.94 -10.75 6.02
CA MET A 55 -7.85 -11.23 4.63
C MET A 55 -9.21 -11.19 3.96
N SER A 56 -9.22 -10.84 2.67
CA SER A 56 -10.44 -10.80 1.87
C SER A 56 -11.21 -12.12 1.90
N LYS A 57 -12.53 -12.10 1.75
CA LYS A 57 -13.33 -13.32 1.62
C LYS A 57 -13.07 -14.01 0.28
N LYS A 58 -13.34 -15.32 0.20
CA LYS A 58 -13.20 -16.06 -1.06
C LYS A 58 -14.26 -15.54 -2.05
N GLY A 59 -13.81 -15.04 -3.20
CA GLY A 59 -14.70 -14.55 -4.25
C GLY A 59 -15.27 -13.15 -3.99
N ASP A 60 -14.73 -12.41 -3.01
CA ASP A 60 -15.15 -11.05 -2.71
C ASP A 60 -14.11 -10.05 -3.24
N CYS A 61 -14.41 -9.44 -4.38
CA CYS A 61 -13.55 -8.42 -4.98
C CYS A 61 -13.66 -7.07 -4.27
N TRP A 62 -14.72 -6.83 -3.49
CA TRP A 62 -14.96 -5.54 -2.86
C TRP A 62 -13.95 -5.27 -1.74
N ASP A 63 -13.53 -6.33 -1.03
CA ASP A 63 -12.49 -6.26 0.00
C ASP A 63 -11.15 -5.71 -0.55
N ASN A 64 -10.86 -5.95 -1.83
CA ASN A 64 -9.62 -5.52 -2.50
C ASN A 64 -9.80 -4.24 -3.35
N SER A 65 -11.01 -3.70 -3.42
CA SER A 65 -11.37 -2.61 -4.35
C SER A 65 -10.52 -1.34 -4.19
N VAL A 66 -10.11 -1.02 -2.95
CA VAL A 66 -9.31 0.19 -2.66
C VAL A 66 -7.94 0.10 -3.33
N ILE A 67 -7.24 -1.04 -3.20
CA ILE A 67 -5.92 -1.21 -3.82
C ILE A 67 -6.03 -1.43 -5.33
N GLU A 68 -7.11 -2.07 -5.80
CA GLU A 68 -7.38 -2.22 -7.23
C GLU A 68 -7.61 -0.88 -7.92
N SER A 69 -8.33 0.04 -7.26
CA SER A 69 -8.52 1.42 -7.74
C SER A 69 -7.19 2.17 -7.87
N PHE A 70 -6.29 2.00 -6.89
CA PHE A 70 -4.92 2.53 -6.98
C PHE A 70 -4.18 1.94 -8.18
N PHE A 71 -4.19 0.62 -8.37
CA PHE A 71 -3.51 -0.01 -9.50
C PHE A 71 -4.09 0.37 -10.86
N GLY A 72 -5.41 0.57 -10.94
CA GLY A 72 -6.07 1.11 -12.13
C GLY A 72 -5.51 2.49 -12.48
N SER A 73 -5.47 3.39 -11.49
CA SER A 73 -4.93 4.74 -11.64
C SER A 73 -3.45 4.73 -12.04
N LEU A 74 -2.61 3.95 -11.35
CA LEU A 74 -1.19 3.81 -11.67
C LEU A 74 -0.97 3.34 -13.12
N LYS A 75 -1.73 2.34 -13.56
CA LYS A 75 -1.60 1.80 -14.91
C LYS A 75 -2.00 2.85 -15.95
N GLN A 76 -3.17 3.46 -15.78
CA GLN A 76 -3.70 4.41 -16.74
C GLN A 76 -2.89 5.72 -16.81
N GLU A 77 -2.53 6.27 -15.66
CA GLU A 77 -1.91 7.60 -15.56
C GLU A 77 -0.40 7.56 -15.79
N ARG A 78 0.27 6.42 -15.53
CA ARG A 78 1.73 6.33 -15.58
C ARG A 78 2.26 5.25 -16.51
N VAL A 79 1.79 4.02 -16.39
CA VAL A 79 2.46 2.87 -17.01
C VAL A 79 2.02 2.60 -18.46
N GLN A 80 0.75 2.85 -18.79
CA GLN A 80 0.13 2.42 -20.06
C GLN A 80 0.87 2.90 -21.32
N TRP A 81 1.48 4.08 -21.26
CA TRP A 81 2.15 4.73 -22.40
C TRP A 81 3.67 4.77 -22.25
N ARG A 82 4.25 3.98 -21.33
CA ARG A 82 5.69 3.96 -21.06
C ARG A 82 6.29 2.60 -21.40
N ASN A 83 7.47 2.63 -22.02
CA ASN A 83 8.26 1.43 -22.26
C ASN A 83 9.57 1.51 -21.48
N TYR A 84 9.67 0.74 -20.41
CA TYR A 84 10.83 0.71 -19.53
C TYR A 84 11.92 -0.19 -20.10
N GLN A 85 13.12 0.34 -20.26
CA GLN A 85 14.29 -0.41 -20.74
C GLN A 85 14.86 -1.31 -19.65
N THR A 86 14.72 -0.88 -18.38
CA THR A 86 15.21 -1.63 -17.23
C THR A 86 14.18 -1.69 -16.11
N ARG A 87 14.29 -2.72 -15.27
CA ARG A 87 13.47 -2.82 -14.04
C ARG A 87 13.75 -1.67 -13.08
N TRP A 88 14.99 -1.19 -13.04
CA TRP A 88 15.38 -0.06 -12.21
C TRP A 88 14.65 1.22 -12.61
N GLU A 89 14.58 1.49 -13.93
CA GLU A 89 13.84 2.62 -14.47
C GLU A 89 12.35 2.55 -14.08
N ALA A 90 11.72 1.39 -14.24
CA ALA A 90 10.33 1.18 -13.83
C ALA A 90 10.14 1.42 -12.32
N GLN A 91 11.07 0.96 -11.49
CA GLN A 91 11.02 1.16 -10.03
C GLN A 91 11.11 2.64 -9.67
N GLN A 92 12.06 3.38 -10.24
CA GLN A 92 12.22 4.81 -9.96
C GLN A 92 11.00 5.61 -10.43
N ASP A 93 10.45 5.26 -11.59
CA ASP A 93 9.27 5.95 -12.12
C ASP A 93 8.01 5.70 -11.27
N ILE A 94 7.78 4.45 -10.85
CA ILE A 94 6.68 4.09 -9.97
C ILE A 94 6.84 4.74 -8.59
N LEU A 95 8.05 4.75 -8.03
CA LEU A 95 8.32 5.38 -6.73
C LEU A 95 8.11 6.90 -6.80
N ASN A 96 8.58 7.54 -7.87
CA ASN A 96 8.34 8.96 -8.13
C ASN A 96 6.84 9.24 -8.26
N TYR A 97 6.12 8.41 -9.03
CA TYR A 97 4.67 8.55 -9.17
C TYR A 97 3.96 8.46 -7.82
N ILE A 98 4.30 7.48 -6.98
CA ILE A 98 3.66 7.31 -5.67
C ILE A 98 3.94 8.52 -4.76
N THR A 99 5.21 8.91 -4.63
CA THR A 99 5.66 9.90 -3.65
C THR A 99 5.39 11.34 -4.09
N MET A 100 5.77 11.69 -5.32
CA MET A 100 5.72 13.06 -5.83
C MET A 100 4.38 13.42 -6.44
N PHE A 101 3.60 12.45 -6.94
CA PHE A 101 2.34 12.74 -7.61
C PHE A 101 1.12 12.18 -6.85
N TYR A 102 1.00 10.87 -6.72
CA TYR A 102 -0.19 10.21 -6.17
C TYR A 102 -0.48 10.68 -4.73
N ASN A 103 0.48 10.53 -3.82
CA ASN A 103 0.26 10.91 -2.42
C ASN A 103 0.23 12.43 -2.22
N SER A 104 1.02 13.19 -2.99
CA SER A 104 1.22 14.62 -2.77
C SER A 104 0.20 15.52 -3.49
N ASN A 105 -0.18 15.16 -4.71
CA ASN A 105 -0.88 16.06 -5.64
C ASN A 105 -2.18 15.49 -6.24
N ARG A 106 -2.32 14.16 -6.36
CA ARG A 106 -3.48 13.57 -7.02
C ARG A 106 -4.75 13.76 -6.18
N LEU A 107 -5.76 14.40 -6.76
CA LEU A 107 -7.02 14.67 -6.08
C LEU A 107 -7.95 13.44 -6.12
N HIS A 108 -8.59 13.15 -4.99
CA HIS A 108 -9.58 12.08 -4.88
C HIS A 108 -10.96 12.66 -4.58
N SER A 109 -11.96 12.37 -5.43
CA SER A 109 -13.34 12.83 -5.24
C SER A 109 -13.93 12.36 -3.91
N TYR A 110 -13.64 11.11 -3.52
CA TYR A 110 -14.04 10.57 -2.21
C TYR A 110 -13.46 11.34 -1.02
N LEU A 111 -12.27 11.96 -1.18
CA LEU A 111 -11.61 12.74 -0.14
C LEU A 111 -11.97 14.24 -0.22
N GLY A 112 -13.05 14.61 -0.93
CA GLY A 112 -13.42 16.00 -1.14
C GLY A 112 -12.44 16.77 -2.03
N TYR A 113 -11.91 16.10 -3.06
CA TYR A 113 -10.89 16.64 -3.97
C TYR A 113 -9.62 17.10 -3.25
N GLN A 114 -9.15 16.29 -2.32
CA GLN A 114 -7.87 16.46 -1.64
C GLN A 114 -6.89 15.35 -2.04
N SER A 115 -5.59 15.63 -1.90
CA SER A 115 -4.57 14.59 -2.03
C SER A 115 -4.50 13.71 -0.77
N PRO A 116 -4.03 12.45 -0.87
CA PRO A 116 -3.90 11.56 0.28
C PRO A 116 -3.12 12.18 1.45
N ASN A 117 -1.99 12.85 1.17
CA ASN A 117 -1.19 13.52 2.19
C ASN A 117 -1.94 14.68 2.85
N GLN A 118 -2.67 15.49 2.07
CA GLN A 118 -3.46 16.60 2.63
C GLN A 118 -4.60 16.09 3.52
N PHE A 119 -5.26 15.01 3.10
CA PHE A 119 -6.33 14.39 3.87
C PHE A 119 -5.80 13.83 5.20
N GLU A 120 -4.69 13.11 5.16
CA GLU A 120 -4.05 12.57 6.36
C GLU A 120 -3.61 13.67 7.34
N GLN A 121 -2.97 14.75 6.85
CA GLN A 121 -2.58 15.88 7.69
C GLN A 121 -3.78 16.53 8.41
N LYS A 122 -4.92 16.67 7.73
CA LYS A 122 -6.14 17.20 8.36
C LYS A 122 -6.66 16.27 9.46
N ILE A 123 -6.66 14.95 9.22
CA ILE A 123 -7.06 13.98 10.25
C ILE A 123 -6.12 14.04 11.46
N GLU A 124 -4.81 14.10 11.24
CA GLU A 124 -3.86 14.20 12.35
C GLU A 124 -4.08 15.46 13.20
N ILE A 125 -4.37 16.61 12.56
CA ILE A 125 -4.68 17.85 13.27
C ILE A 125 -5.94 17.69 14.11
N LEU A 126 -7.00 17.09 13.55
CA LEU A 126 -8.26 16.84 14.25
C LEU A 126 -8.08 15.90 15.44
N MET A 127 -7.29 14.83 15.29
CA MET A 127 -7.01 13.88 16.37
C MET A 127 -6.14 14.47 17.48
N LYS A 128 -5.26 15.43 17.19
CA LYS A 128 -4.45 16.14 18.20
C LYS A 128 -5.23 17.23 18.94
N ALA A 129 -6.30 17.73 18.36
CA ALA A 129 -7.14 18.78 18.95
C ALA A 129 -8.26 18.22 19.85
N ALA A 130 -8.53 16.92 19.79
CA ALA A 130 -9.50 16.19 20.61
C ALA A 130 -8.84 15.55 21.84
#